data_AF-A0A536BP05-F1
#
_entry.id   AF-A0A536BP05-F1
#
_cell.length_a   1.000
_cell.length_b   1.000
_cell.length_c   1.000
_cell.angle_alpha   90.00
_cell.angle_beta   90.00
_cell.angle_gamma   90.00
#
_symmetry.space_group_name_H-M   'P 1'
#
loop_
_entity.id
_entity.type
_entity.pdbx_description
1 polymer ?
#
loop_
_entity_poly.entity_id
_entity_poly.type
_entity_poly.pdbx_seq_one_letter_code
_entity_poly.pdbx_strand_id
1 'polypeptide(L)'
;LAPAAHGGNRTGRIFTGDRSGDFLFASLHRVGLANQSTSDSRDDGLQLRGAYVAAIVRCAPPTNRPTPEERDTCLPYLVRELRILSEVRVIVALGAFAWDGALRALAALAYVARPRPAFGHGTEAVVGPYRLIGT
;
A
#
# COMPACT_ATOMS: atom_id res chain seq x y z
N LEU A 1 6.24 -4.06 0.26
CA LEU A 1 5.09 -4.56 1.03
C LEU A 1 4.37 -5.61 0.20
N ALA A 2 4.10 -6.76 0.79
CA ALA A 2 3.48 -7.93 0.15
C ALA A 2 2.52 -8.62 1.14
N PRO A 3 1.51 -9.38 0.68
CA PRO A 3 0.66 -10.14 1.58
C PRO A 3 1.44 -11.20 2.36
N ALA A 4 1.06 -11.44 3.61
CA ALA A 4 1.61 -12.54 4.40
C ALA A 4 1.00 -13.88 3.96
N ALA A 5 1.79 -14.95 4.04
CA ALA A 5 1.39 -16.30 3.63
C ALA A 5 0.09 -16.80 4.30
N HIS A 6 -0.09 -16.50 5.59
CA HIS A 6 -1.23 -16.96 6.39
C HIS A 6 -2.28 -15.89 6.71
N GLY A 7 -2.14 -14.67 6.18
CA GLY A 7 -3.19 -13.66 6.21
C GLY A 7 -3.67 -13.36 4.81
N GLY A 8 -3.23 -12.25 4.21
CA GLY A 8 -3.76 -11.79 2.93
C GLY A 8 -3.74 -12.82 1.79
N ASN A 9 -2.74 -13.70 1.75
CA ASN A 9 -2.67 -14.77 0.76
C ASN A 9 -3.71 -15.89 1.00
N ARG A 10 -4.07 -16.15 2.27
CA ARG A 10 -5.10 -17.12 2.65
C ARG A 10 -6.51 -16.53 2.55
N THR A 11 -6.68 -15.27 2.94
CA THR A 11 -8.00 -14.62 3.01
C THR A 11 -8.41 -13.95 1.71
N GLY A 12 -7.46 -13.61 0.84
CA GLY A 12 -7.72 -12.91 -0.42
C GLY A 12 -7.92 -11.39 -0.26
N ARG A 13 -7.68 -10.83 0.93
CA ARG A 13 -7.71 -9.37 1.20
C ARG A 13 -6.43 -8.96 1.91
N ILE A 14 -5.71 -7.97 1.38
CA ILE A 14 -4.44 -7.51 1.97
C ILE A 14 -4.65 -7.09 3.43
N PHE A 15 -3.69 -7.40 4.30
CA PHE A 15 -3.75 -7.13 5.75
C PHE A 15 -4.93 -7.80 6.50
N THR A 16 -5.46 -8.93 5.99
CA THR A 16 -6.64 -9.59 6.59
C THR A 16 -6.30 -10.98 7.11
N GLY A 17 -6.71 -11.28 8.34
CA GLY A 17 -6.53 -12.60 8.97
C GLY A 17 -5.12 -12.87 9.50
N ASP A 18 -4.31 -11.84 9.69
CA ASP A 18 -3.03 -11.88 10.41
C ASP A 18 -2.79 -10.56 11.18
N ARG A 19 -1.87 -10.57 12.14
CA ARG A 19 -1.59 -9.42 13.03
C ARG A 19 -1.01 -8.18 12.35
N SER A 20 -0.51 -8.29 11.12
CA SER A 20 0.05 -7.15 10.39
C SER A 20 -1.02 -6.11 10.02
N GLY A 21 -2.28 -6.53 9.95
CA GLY A 21 -3.41 -5.65 9.68
C GLY A 21 -4.00 -4.92 10.88
N ASP A 22 -3.78 -5.43 12.10
CA ASP A 22 -4.44 -4.93 13.31
C ASP A 22 -4.20 -3.43 13.51
N PHE A 23 -2.94 -3.00 13.39
CA PHE A 23 -2.58 -1.59 13.52
C PHE A 23 -3.18 -0.74 12.39
N LEU A 24 -3.17 -1.24 11.15
CA LEU A 24 -3.65 -0.51 9.99
C LEU A 24 -5.15 -0.25 10.08
N PHE A 25 -5.96 -1.31 10.27
CA PHE A 25 -7.42 -1.16 10.28
C PHE A 25 -7.93 -0.46 11.53
N ALA A 26 -7.31 -0.66 12.69
CA ALA A 26 -7.63 0.11 13.88
C ALA A 26 -7.35 1.61 13.68
N SER A 27 -6.26 1.95 13.00
CA SER A 27 -5.93 3.34 12.68
C SER A 27 -6.92 3.94 11.67
N LEU A 28 -7.25 3.23 10.59
CA LEU A 28 -8.23 3.65 9.59
C LEU A 28 -9.63 3.88 10.20
N HIS A 29 -10.06 2.99 11.10
CA HIS A 29 -11.32 3.14 11.81
C HIS A 29 -11.33 4.38 12.71
N ARG A 30 -10.25 4.62 13.45
CA ARG A 30 -10.12 5.78 14.35
C ARG A 30 -10.25 7.12 13.61
N VAL A 31 -9.81 7.18 12.35
CA VAL A 31 -9.92 8.38 11.51
C VAL A 31 -11.14 8.37 10.58
N GLY A 32 -12.06 7.41 10.74
CA GLY A 32 -13.32 7.34 9.99
C GLY A 32 -13.20 6.83 8.54
N LEU A 33 -12.05 6.25 8.16
CA LEU A 33 -11.82 5.69 6.83
C LEU A 33 -12.23 4.21 6.71
N ALA A 34 -12.55 3.56 7.82
CA ALA A 34 -13.09 2.20 7.86
C ALA A 34 -14.34 2.16 8.76
N ASN A 35 -15.29 1.27 8.45
CA ASN A 35 -16.51 1.07 9.27
C ASN A 35 -16.28 0.22 10.54
N GLN A 36 -15.14 -0.46 10.64
CA GLN A 36 -14.77 -1.28 11.79
C GLN A 36 -13.24 -1.32 11.95
N SER A 37 -12.77 -1.66 13.15
CA SER A 37 -11.35 -1.66 13.49
C SER A 37 -10.60 -2.95 13.17
N THR A 38 -11.30 -4.02 12.79
CA THR A 38 -10.70 -5.33 12.52
C THR A 38 -10.91 -5.78 11.07
N SER A 39 -10.07 -6.72 10.65
CA SER A 39 -10.08 -7.31 9.31
C SER A 39 -9.72 -8.79 9.45
N ASP A 40 -10.74 -9.59 9.75
CA ASP A 40 -10.59 -10.97 10.20
C ASP A 40 -10.74 -11.96 9.04
N SER A 41 -11.66 -11.67 8.11
CA SER A 41 -11.92 -12.49 6.93
C SER A 41 -12.42 -11.64 5.77
N ARG A 42 -12.41 -12.16 4.54
CA ARG A 42 -12.92 -11.42 3.37
C ARG A 42 -14.37 -10.98 3.51
N ASP A 43 -15.18 -11.77 4.22
CA ASP A 43 -16.64 -11.63 4.27
C ASP A 43 -17.12 -11.00 5.60
N ASP A 44 -16.21 -10.41 6.37
CA ASP A 44 -16.47 -9.79 7.70
C ASP A 44 -17.16 -8.41 7.64
N GLY A 45 -17.61 -7.98 6.47
CA GLY A 45 -18.31 -6.70 6.31
C GLY A 45 -17.43 -5.44 6.39
N LEU A 46 -16.10 -5.56 6.42
CA LEU A 46 -15.21 -4.40 6.37
C LEU A 46 -15.43 -3.60 5.08
N GLN A 47 -15.66 -2.30 5.23
CA GLN A 47 -15.80 -1.33 4.17
C GLN A 47 -14.89 -0.14 4.44
N LEU A 48 -14.16 0.27 3.40
CA LEU A 48 -13.36 1.49 3.41
C LEU A 48 -14.12 2.63 2.74
N ARG A 49 -13.97 3.84 3.26
CA ARG A 49 -14.58 5.07 2.73
C ARG A 49 -13.47 6.05 2.40
N GLY A 50 -13.34 6.42 1.13
CA GLY A 50 -12.27 7.34 0.69
C GLY A 50 -10.85 6.79 0.83
N ALA A 51 -10.70 5.47 1.02
CA ALA A 51 -9.40 4.80 1.17
C ALA A 51 -9.35 3.52 0.33
N TYR A 52 -8.13 3.17 -0.08
CA TYR A 52 -7.83 1.94 -0.81
C TYR A 52 -6.51 1.37 -0.30
N VAL A 53 -6.45 0.05 -0.11
CA VAL A 53 -5.24 -0.65 0.34
C VAL A 53 -4.63 -1.38 -0.85
N ALA A 54 -3.41 -0.99 -1.21
CA ALA A 54 -2.63 -1.59 -2.28
C ALA A 54 -1.39 -2.32 -1.74
N ALA A 55 -0.77 -3.16 -2.59
CA ALA A 55 0.50 -3.81 -2.29
C ALA A 55 1.49 -3.61 -3.43
N ILE A 56 2.77 -3.50 -3.09
CA ILE A 56 3.85 -3.41 -4.09
C ILE A 56 4.02 -4.77 -4.79
N VAL A 57 4.03 -5.85 -4.01
CA VAL A 57 4.05 -7.24 -4.50
C VAL A 57 2.73 -7.90 -4.07
N ARG A 58 2.08 -8.63 -4.99
CA ARG A 58 0.73 -9.19 -4.77
C ARG A 58 0.72 -10.66 -4.35
N CYS A 59 1.84 -11.35 -4.54
CA CYS A 59 2.02 -12.73 -4.07
C CYS A 59 2.76 -12.74 -2.74
N ALA A 60 2.51 -13.72 -1.88
CA ALA A 60 3.25 -13.89 -0.64
C ALA A 60 4.69 -14.35 -0.95
N PRO A 61 5.72 -13.52 -0.66
CA PRO A 61 7.11 -13.91 -0.91
C PRO A 61 7.62 -14.78 0.25
N PRO A 62 8.63 -15.63 0.01
CA PRO A 62 9.30 -16.36 1.07
C PRO A 62 9.75 -15.44 2.21
N THR A 63 9.50 -15.85 3.45
CA THR A 63 9.89 -15.10 4.68
C THR A 63 9.33 -13.66 4.76
N ASN A 64 8.30 -13.32 3.98
CA ASN A 64 7.75 -11.97 3.86
C ASN A 64 8.77 -10.92 3.37
N ARG A 65 9.80 -11.34 2.62
CA ARG A 65 10.86 -10.46 2.11
C ARG A 65 10.87 -10.47 0.59
N PRO A 66 10.09 -9.59 -0.06
CA PRO A 66 10.09 -9.51 -1.52
C PRO A 66 11.44 -9.01 -2.05
N THR A 67 11.88 -9.57 -3.18
CA THR A 67 13.09 -9.14 -3.87
C THR A 67 12.83 -7.89 -4.73
N PRO A 68 13.89 -7.16 -5.13
CA PRO A 68 13.76 -6.09 -6.13
C PRO A 68 13.19 -6.59 -7.46
N GLU A 69 13.52 -7.81 -7.88
CA GLU A 69 12.99 -8.42 -9.11
C GLU A 69 11.48 -8.68 -9.00
N GLU A 70 11.02 -9.21 -7.86
CA GLU A 70 9.59 -9.40 -7.60
C GLU A 70 8.84 -8.07 -7.57
N ARG A 71 9.43 -7.01 -6.97
CA ARG A 71 8.88 -5.65 -7.03
C ARG A 71 8.72 -5.22 -8.48
N ASP A 72 9.80 -5.25 -9.26
CA ASP A 72 9.82 -4.71 -10.62
C ASP A 72 8.86 -5.50 -11.54
N THR A 73 8.75 -6.81 -11.33
CA THR A 73 7.79 -7.69 -12.00
C THR A 73 6.33 -7.34 -11.64
N CYS A 74 6.06 -7.03 -10.36
CA CYS A 74 4.70 -6.73 -9.91
C CYS A 74 4.29 -5.25 -10.08
N LEU A 75 5.26 -4.36 -10.26
CA LEU A 75 5.06 -2.90 -10.37
C LEU A 75 3.99 -2.50 -11.42
N PRO A 76 3.90 -3.12 -12.61
CA PRO A 76 2.90 -2.75 -13.61
C PRO A 76 1.45 -2.87 -13.12
N TYR A 77 1.17 -3.69 -12.10
CA TYR A 77 -0.17 -3.77 -11.52
C TYR A 77 -0.49 -2.55 -10.65
N LEU A 78 0.46 -2.04 -9.85
CA LEU A 78 0.27 -0.82 -9.07
C LEU A 78 0.10 0.40 -9.99
N VAL A 79 0.86 0.45 -11.08
CA VAL A 79 0.71 1.49 -12.11
C VAL A 79 -0.69 1.48 -12.71
N ARG A 80 -1.25 0.29 -12.99
CA ARG A 80 -2.63 0.15 -13.50
C ARG A 80 -3.67 0.56 -12.46
N GLU A 81 -3.50 0.17 -11.19
CA GLU A 81 -4.38 0.60 -10.09
C GLU A 81 -4.39 2.14 -9.96
N LEU A 82 -3.22 2.78 -9.94
CA LEU A 82 -3.13 4.24 -9.86
C LEU A 82 -3.76 4.98 -11.05
N ARG A 83 -3.84 4.35 -12.23
CA ARG A 83 -4.55 4.92 -13.39
C ARG A 83 -6.06 4.89 -13.25
N ILE A 84 -6.62 3.85 -12.61
CA ILE A 84 -8.07 3.70 -12.46
C ILE A 84 -8.60 4.37 -11.19
N LEU A 85 -7.74 4.57 -10.19
CA LEU A 85 -8.07 5.28 -8.95
C LEU A 85 -7.91 6.80 -9.14
N SER A 86 -8.83 7.42 -9.91
CA SER A 86 -8.74 8.83 -10.34
C SER A 86 -8.73 9.86 -9.20
N GLU A 87 -9.34 9.52 -8.07
CA GLU A 87 -9.52 10.42 -6.93
C GLU A 87 -8.37 10.37 -5.91
N VAL A 88 -7.32 9.57 -6.16
CA VAL A 88 -6.19 9.47 -5.24
C VAL A 88 -5.40 10.79 -5.23
N ARG A 89 -5.32 11.39 -4.04
CA ARG A 89 -4.51 12.60 -3.77
C ARG A 89 -3.35 12.35 -2.82
N VAL A 90 -3.48 11.37 -1.93
CA VAL A 90 -2.50 11.04 -0.89
C VAL A 90 -2.15 9.56 -0.98
N ILE A 91 -0.86 9.25 -0.94
CA ILE A 91 -0.32 7.89 -0.89
C ILE A 91 0.43 7.75 0.42
N VAL A 92 0.01 6.80 1.27
CA VAL A 92 0.70 6.47 2.51
C VAL A 92 1.53 5.21 2.30
N ALA A 93 2.85 5.35 2.35
CA ALA A 93 3.80 4.27 2.13
C ALA A 93 4.23 3.65 3.46
N LEU A 94 3.80 2.41 3.69
CA LEU A 94 4.17 1.61 4.85
C LEU A 94 5.59 1.02 4.68
N GLY A 95 6.58 1.73 5.21
CA GLY A 95 8.00 1.39 5.19
C GLY A 95 8.74 1.75 3.90
N ALA A 96 10.08 1.71 3.98
CA ALA A 96 10.99 2.13 2.90
C ALA A 96 10.76 1.39 1.57
N PHE A 97 10.36 0.11 1.61
CA PHE A 97 10.07 -0.66 0.40
C PHE A 97 8.80 -0.18 -0.30
N ALA A 98 7.76 0.16 0.46
CA ALA A 98 6.54 0.75 -0.10
C ALA A 98 6.82 2.14 -0.69
N TRP A 99 7.65 2.94 0.00
CA TRP A 99 8.08 4.25 -0.47
C TRP A 99 8.82 4.16 -1.82
N ASP A 100 9.81 3.28 -1.91
CA ASP A 100 10.55 3.07 -3.15
C ASP A 100 9.63 2.58 -4.29
N GLY A 101 8.74 1.63 -4.01
CA GLY A 101 7.76 1.11 -4.96
C GLY A 101 6.77 2.18 -5.45
N ALA A 102 6.26 3.02 -4.55
CA ALA A 102 5.38 4.13 -4.89
C ALA A 102 6.08 5.15 -5.81
N LEU A 103 7.30 5.58 -5.46
CA LEU A 103 8.08 6.49 -6.31
C LEU A 103 8.36 5.93 -7.70
N ARG A 104 8.59 4.61 -7.81
CA ARG A 104 8.79 3.93 -9.11
C ARG A 104 7.50 3.86 -9.92
N ALA A 105 6.38 3.53 -9.27
CA ALA A 105 5.08 3.51 -9.94
C ALA A 105 4.68 4.90 -10.46
N LEU A 106 4.91 5.95 -9.65
CA LEU A 106 4.69 7.33 -10.06
C LEU A 106 5.60 7.75 -11.22
N ALA A 107 6.88 7.36 -11.19
CA ALA A 107 7.79 7.62 -12.30
C ALA A 107 7.33 6.93 -13.61
N ALA A 108 6.77 5.72 -13.53
CA ALA A 108 6.17 5.02 -14.68
C ALA A 108 4.87 5.69 -15.20
N LEU A 109 4.29 6.60 -14.41
CA LEU A 109 3.20 7.50 -14.81
C LEU A 109 3.72 8.89 -15.24
N ALA A 110 5.02 9.02 -15.49
CA ALA A 110 5.71 10.28 -15.82
C ALA A 110 5.71 11.34 -14.70
N TYR A 111 5.41 10.96 -13.46
CA TYR A 111 5.56 11.83 -12.29
C TYR A 111 6.90 11.55 -11.59
N VAL A 112 7.89 12.40 -11.88
CA VAL A 112 9.25 12.25 -11.35
C VAL A 112 9.62 13.45 -10.47
N ALA A 113 9.93 13.19 -9.20
CA ALA A 113 10.50 14.20 -8.30
C ALA A 113 12.04 14.22 -8.41
N ARG A 114 12.62 15.43 -8.48
CA ARG A 114 14.07 15.67 -8.49
C ARG A 114 14.44 16.76 -7.46
N PRO A 115 15.34 16.49 -6.49
CA PRO A 115 15.98 15.20 -6.22
C PRO A 115 14.98 14.12 -5.80
N ARG A 116 15.37 12.84 -5.89
CA ARG A 116 14.51 11.73 -5.44
C ARG A 116 14.28 11.85 -3.94
N PRO A 117 13.04 11.92 -3.45
CA PRO A 117 12.75 12.03 -2.03
C PRO A 117 13.27 10.82 -1.24
N ALA A 118 13.99 11.08 -0.16
CA ALA A 118 14.46 10.05 0.77
C ALA A 118 13.32 9.59 1.67
N PHE A 119 13.32 8.30 2.03
CA PHE A 119 12.35 7.76 2.99
C PHE A 119 12.67 8.25 4.41
N GLY A 120 11.62 8.55 5.17
CA GLY A 120 11.65 8.72 6.61
C GLY A 120 10.23 8.63 7.18
N HIS A 121 10.11 8.29 8.46
CA HIS A 121 8.82 8.27 9.15
C HIS A 121 8.31 9.71 9.31
N GLY A 122 7.09 9.99 8.83
CA GLY A 122 6.52 11.33 8.80
C GLY A 122 7.05 12.20 7.64
N THR A 123 7.92 11.68 6.78
CA THR A 123 8.39 12.43 5.61
C THR A 123 7.26 12.58 4.60
N GLU A 124 7.03 13.82 4.15
CA GLU A 124 6.12 14.13 3.06
C GLU A 124 6.91 14.52 1.80
N ALA A 125 6.40 14.12 0.63
CA ALA A 125 6.90 14.55 -0.66
C ALA A 125 5.74 14.80 -1.64
N VAL A 126 5.85 15.86 -2.44
CA VAL A 126 4.94 16.09 -3.56
C VAL A 126 5.55 15.47 -4.83
N VAL A 127 4.81 14.58 -5.48
CA VAL A 127 5.24 13.87 -6.69
C VAL A 127 4.11 13.91 -7.70
N GLY A 128 4.18 14.83 -8.65
CA GLY A 128 3.06 15.10 -9.55
C GLY A 128 1.83 15.58 -8.77
N PRO A 129 0.63 15.03 -9.01
CA PRO A 129 -0.59 15.41 -8.30
C PRO A 129 -0.72 14.75 -6.92
N TYR A 130 0.25 13.94 -6.50
CA TYR A 130 0.17 13.13 -5.28
C TYR A 130 1.02 13.71 -4.16
N ARG A 131 0.50 13.65 -2.94
CA ARG A 131 1.30 13.74 -1.72
C ARG A 131 1.64 12.35 -1.22
N LEU A 132 2.93 12.02 -1.18
CA LEU A 132 3.46 10.77 -0.66
C LEU A 132 3.91 10.97 0.79
N ILE A 133 3.46 10.11 1.70
CA ILE A 133 3.80 10.15 3.13
C ILE A 133 4.47 8.83 3.52
N GLY A 134 5.61 8.91 4.20
CA GLY A 134 6.33 7.74 4.73
C GLY A 134 5.90 7.43 6.15
N THR A 135 5.63 6.16 6.44
CA THR A 135 5.25 5.66 7.78
C THR A 135 5.92 4.34 8.08
#